data_AF-A0A1Z5KF21-F1
#
_entry.id   AF-A0A1Z5KF21-F1
#
_cell.length_a   1.000
_cell.length_b   1.000
_cell.length_c   1.000
_cell.angle_alpha   90.00
_cell.angle_beta   90.00
_cell.angle_gamma   90.00
#
_symmetry.space_group_name_H-M   'P 1'
#
loop_
_entity.id
_entity.type
_entity.pdbx_description
1 polymer ?
#
loop_
_entity_poly.entity_id
_entity_poly.type
_entity_poly.pdbx_seq_one_letter_code
_entity_poly.pdbx_strand_id
1 'polypeptide(L)'
;MSFDLEVSPSTLEVDFDKNLTELYKAITDQSWDDAIAICKRDPIQAATWVVRHYDEEDATEEQEIMWRFLPIHSACARHPPASVVDALIKAYPDGPKCIDDQGMYALHYACGNQASQDVIRSLLVCCPEATRIRDPRGMLPIHYLACWGPSSVSVVDMILVAHRGVINARDEEGKTPLDLAEESEYPERDDVIEVLKRWMVDDTSVISEETSKHSIDSSSNMISPLSTKLSHAQSSITMSHRPSMMSALSQRTYDEEEKKEEDSVVSGLSKMTKHTTATNASRKSTLSAATEASKLSAMVLQKEKEVSELKAKLAQQAILLERESKAPWELESKTWKERFEALLDHHQKVLSETQSTNAELEKKNDELNFLRETLAETQGKLLRSQQECDGLRDTLGDLMDKHETFKKRSGAVNGRLGSLTASLESMMENQSIMQETLKPKSTSVSEKYEARKKLLQELFQMEESLQKDEEILEQTLMKQSRELSAISAIINAAKD
;
A
#
# COMPACT_ATOMS: atom_id res chain seq x y z
N MET A 1 7.60 -9.11 -22.95
CA MET A 1 8.87 -8.36 -22.78
C MET A 1 8.83 -7.75 -21.40
N SER A 2 9.22 -8.55 -20.41
CA SER A 2 9.48 -8.11 -19.04
C SER A 2 10.78 -7.29 -19.08
N PHE A 3 10.70 -6.00 -18.78
CA PHE A 3 11.89 -5.20 -18.51
C PHE A 3 12.32 -5.53 -17.08
N ASP A 4 13.38 -6.34 -16.98
CA ASP A 4 14.10 -6.55 -15.73
C ASP A 4 14.69 -5.21 -15.27
N LEU A 5 14.20 -4.72 -14.12
CA LEU A 5 14.72 -3.56 -13.40
C LEU A 5 16.01 -3.96 -12.68
N GLU A 6 17.09 -4.13 -13.43
CA GLU A 6 18.44 -4.17 -12.85
C GLU A 6 18.87 -2.73 -12.52
N VAL A 7 18.61 -2.34 -11.28
CA VAL A 7 19.01 -1.06 -10.68
C VAL A 7 20.53 -1.03 -10.52
N SER A 8 21.21 -0.26 -11.36
CA SER A 8 22.60 0.12 -11.11
C SER A 8 22.63 1.51 -10.48
N PRO A 9 22.89 1.65 -9.16
CA PRO A 9 23.15 2.96 -8.57
C PRO A 9 24.34 3.58 -9.29
N SER A 10 24.21 4.85 -9.68
CA SER A 10 25.29 5.56 -10.37
C SER A 10 26.58 5.51 -9.54
N THR A 11 27.68 5.10 -10.17
CA THR A 11 29.02 5.06 -9.55
C THR A 11 29.81 6.34 -9.78
N LEU A 12 29.18 7.36 -10.37
CA LEU A 12 29.81 8.64 -10.68
C LEU A 12 29.89 9.47 -9.41
N GLU A 13 31.11 9.88 -9.06
CA GLU A 13 31.39 10.59 -7.82
C GLU A 13 32.38 11.73 -8.06
N VAL A 14 32.12 12.84 -7.39
CA VAL A 14 32.82 14.11 -7.52
C VAL A 14 33.05 14.69 -6.13
N ASP A 15 34.23 15.25 -5.91
CA ASP A 15 34.58 15.92 -4.66
C ASP A 15 34.05 17.36 -4.68
N PHE A 16 33.33 17.74 -3.64
CA PHE A 16 32.69 19.05 -3.49
C PHE A 16 33.70 20.20 -3.58
N ASP A 17 34.88 20.03 -2.98
CA ASP A 17 35.88 21.09 -2.86
C ASP A 17 36.82 21.15 -4.07
N LYS A 18 36.93 20.06 -4.85
CA LYS A 18 37.86 19.98 -5.99
C LYS A 18 37.19 20.17 -7.35
N ASN A 19 36.07 19.51 -7.60
CA ASN A 19 35.52 19.37 -8.96
C ASN A 19 34.00 19.44 -9.04
N LEU A 20 33.38 20.35 -8.27
CA LEU A 20 31.94 20.55 -8.21
C LEU A 20 31.27 20.66 -9.59
N THR A 21 30.21 19.88 -9.80
CA THR A 21 29.44 19.91 -11.06
C THR A 21 28.67 21.23 -11.19
N GLU A 22 28.47 21.68 -12.44
CA GLU A 22 27.72 22.91 -12.72
C GLU A 22 26.29 22.83 -12.19
N LEU A 23 25.65 21.66 -12.30
CA LEU A 23 24.32 21.42 -11.76
C LEU A 23 24.27 21.56 -10.24
N TYR A 24 25.20 20.91 -9.53
CA TYR A 24 25.21 20.95 -8.07
C TYR A 24 25.51 22.37 -7.59
N LYS A 25 26.40 23.09 -8.27
CA LYS A 25 26.65 24.52 -8.00
C LYS A 25 25.39 25.37 -8.19
N ALA A 26 24.65 25.18 -9.28
CA ALA A 26 23.40 25.91 -9.51
C ALA A 26 22.37 25.65 -8.39
N ILE A 27 22.30 24.41 -7.89
CA ILE A 27 21.43 24.04 -6.75
C ILE A 27 21.92 24.66 -5.44
N THR A 28 23.23 24.69 -5.18
CA THR A 28 23.76 25.34 -3.97
C THR A 28 23.54 26.84 -3.98
N ASP A 29 23.63 27.46 -5.16
CA ASP A 29 23.39 28.89 -5.39
C ASP A 29 21.88 29.22 -5.49
N GLN A 30 21.00 28.21 -5.41
CA GLN A 30 19.54 28.32 -5.59
C GLN A 30 19.13 28.94 -6.95
N SER A 31 19.98 28.84 -7.97
CA SER A 31 19.63 29.23 -9.35
C SER A 31 18.84 28.10 -10.03
N TRP A 32 17.54 28.07 -9.74
CA TRP A 32 16.64 27.00 -10.16
C TRP A 32 16.43 26.90 -11.68
N ASP A 33 16.36 28.04 -12.37
CA ASP A 33 16.19 28.07 -13.83
C ASP A 33 17.43 27.51 -14.55
N ASP A 34 18.62 27.86 -14.07
CA ASP A 34 19.88 27.33 -14.57
C ASP A 34 19.98 25.83 -14.28
N ALA A 35 19.60 25.39 -13.08
CA ALA A 35 19.57 23.98 -12.73
C ALA A 35 18.66 23.17 -13.67
N ILE A 36 17.47 23.68 -14.03
CA ILE A 36 16.58 23.05 -15.01
C ILE A 36 17.20 23.01 -16.40
N ALA A 37 17.85 24.10 -16.82
CA ALA A 37 18.54 24.16 -18.11
C ALA A 37 19.69 23.15 -18.18
N ILE A 38 20.47 23.02 -17.11
CA ILE A 38 21.57 22.06 -17.00
C ILE A 38 21.05 20.63 -16.98
N CYS A 39 19.97 20.32 -16.25
CA CYS A 39 19.35 18.98 -16.26
C CYS A 39 18.93 18.54 -17.67
N LYS A 40 18.47 19.49 -18.50
CA LYS A 40 18.10 19.22 -19.90
C LYS A 40 19.32 19.06 -20.81
N ARG A 41 20.38 19.83 -20.55
CA ARG A 41 21.61 19.83 -21.36
C ARG A 41 22.51 18.64 -21.06
N ASP A 42 22.66 18.30 -19.78
CA ASP A 42 23.55 17.27 -19.27
C ASP A 42 22.90 16.52 -18.09
N PRO A 43 22.05 15.52 -18.36
CA PRO A 43 21.32 14.79 -17.33
C PRO A 43 22.23 13.90 -16.46
N ILE A 44 23.45 13.59 -16.91
CA ILE A 44 24.40 12.75 -16.17
C ILE A 44 24.80 13.42 -14.86
N GLN A 45 24.84 14.76 -14.83
CA GLN A 45 25.12 15.51 -13.60
C GLN A 45 24.08 15.25 -12.51
N ALA A 46 22.82 14.97 -12.87
CA ALA A 46 21.76 14.64 -11.90
C ALA A 46 21.98 13.29 -11.21
N ALA A 47 22.73 12.39 -11.86
CA ALA A 47 23.13 11.08 -11.32
C ALA A 47 24.51 11.10 -10.64
N THR A 48 25.20 12.25 -10.57
CA THR A 48 26.56 12.32 -10.02
C THR A 48 26.51 12.57 -8.52
N TRP A 49 27.13 11.69 -7.73
CA TRP A 49 27.31 11.88 -6.29
C TRP A 49 28.33 12.97 -6.02
N VAL A 50 28.00 13.88 -5.11
CA VAL A 50 28.90 14.91 -4.63
C VAL A 50 29.24 14.62 -3.18
N VAL A 51 30.54 14.44 -2.91
CA VAL A 51 31.07 14.00 -1.62
C VAL A 51 31.98 15.08 -1.06
N ARG A 52 31.86 15.32 0.24
CA ARG A 52 32.75 16.21 0.98
C ARG A 52 33.44 15.42 2.09
N HIS A 53 34.73 15.67 2.29
CA HIS A 53 35.56 14.99 3.31
C HIS A 53 35.90 15.97 4.44
N TYR A 54 36.26 15.44 5.62
CA TYR A 54 36.83 16.26 6.69
C TYR A 54 38.25 16.73 6.34
N ASP A 55 38.64 17.91 6.83
CA ASP A 55 39.99 18.45 6.62
C ASP A 55 41.03 17.54 7.29
N GLU A 56 42.18 17.36 6.63
CA GLU A 56 43.22 16.36 6.95
C GLU A 56 43.90 16.53 8.33
N GLU A 57 43.59 17.58 9.10
CA GLU A 57 44.27 17.86 10.39
C GLU A 57 43.95 16.82 11.49
N ASP A 58 42.88 16.04 11.36
CA ASP A 58 42.45 15.03 12.34
C ASP A 58 42.22 13.61 11.77
N ALA A 59 42.53 13.36 10.49
CA ALA A 59 42.19 12.09 9.83
C ALA A 59 43.17 10.95 10.18
N THR A 60 42.66 9.89 10.81
CA THR A 60 43.23 8.54 10.71
C THR A 60 43.33 8.11 9.24
N GLU A 61 44.17 7.15 8.89
CA GLU A 61 44.62 6.78 7.52
C GLU A 61 43.52 6.53 6.44
N GLU A 62 42.23 6.63 6.77
CA GLU A 62 41.07 6.57 5.86
C GLU A 62 40.35 7.94 5.84
N GLN A 63 40.18 8.54 4.65
CA GLN A 63 39.47 9.82 4.49
C GLN A 63 38.00 9.68 4.91
N GLU A 64 37.64 10.23 6.07
CA GLU A 64 36.28 10.19 6.59
C GLU A 64 35.36 11.11 5.75
N ILE A 65 34.27 10.55 5.25
CA ILE A 65 33.26 11.27 4.45
C ILE A 65 32.38 12.08 5.41
N MET A 66 32.31 13.39 5.19
CA MET A 66 31.42 14.29 5.93
C MET A 66 29.96 14.11 5.48
N TRP A 67 29.74 14.09 4.17
CA TRP A 67 28.44 13.78 3.57
C TRP A 67 28.58 13.44 2.09
N ARG A 68 27.60 12.69 1.57
CA ARG A 68 27.51 12.25 0.18
C ARG A 68 26.11 12.50 -0.34
N PHE A 69 25.93 13.49 -1.22
CA PHE A 69 24.61 13.86 -1.75
C PHE A 69 24.51 13.72 -3.26
N LEU A 70 23.38 13.20 -3.74
CA LEU A 70 22.92 13.50 -5.09
C LEU A 70 22.36 14.93 -5.16
N PRO A 71 22.34 15.54 -6.36
CA PRO A 71 21.71 16.83 -6.61
C PRO A 71 20.27 16.94 -6.06
N ILE A 72 19.50 15.86 -6.11
CA ILE A 72 18.13 15.82 -5.58
C ILE A 72 18.07 15.93 -4.04
N HIS A 73 18.99 15.30 -3.31
CA HIS A 73 19.08 15.45 -1.84
C HIS A 73 19.38 16.91 -1.48
N SER A 74 20.39 17.48 -2.15
CA SER A 74 20.81 18.87 -1.96
C SER A 74 19.71 19.88 -2.31
N ALA A 75 18.93 19.60 -3.37
CA ALA A 75 17.79 20.41 -3.76
C ALA A 75 16.67 20.35 -2.71
N CYS A 76 16.28 19.15 -2.26
CA CYS A 76 15.25 18.96 -1.23
C CYS A 76 15.59 19.63 0.10
N ALA A 77 16.86 19.75 0.44
CA ALA A 77 17.33 20.48 1.62
C ALA A 77 17.22 22.02 1.50
N ARG A 78 16.86 22.58 0.34
CA ARG A 78 16.90 24.02 0.03
C ARG A 78 15.56 24.58 -0.45
N HIS A 79 14.43 23.98 -0.04
CA HIS A 79 13.08 24.40 -0.44
C HIS A 79 12.91 24.59 -1.96
N PRO A 80 13.14 23.53 -2.77
CA PRO A 80 13.17 23.67 -4.22
C PRO A 80 11.76 23.90 -4.77
N PRO A 81 11.60 24.60 -5.91
CA PRO A 81 10.36 24.59 -6.64
C PRO A 81 10.13 23.21 -7.27
N ALA A 82 8.86 22.79 -7.38
CA ALA A 82 8.49 21.48 -7.93
C ALA A 82 9.04 21.26 -9.36
N SER A 83 9.16 22.33 -10.15
CA SER A 83 9.72 22.29 -11.51
C SER A 83 11.17 21.77 -11.56
N VAL A 84 12.00 22.09 -10.56
CA VAL A 84 13.38 21.61 -10.48
C VAL A 84 13.41 20.14 -10.09
N VAL A 85 12.59 19.75 -9.11
CA VAL A 85 12.51 18.34 -8.66
C VAL A 85 12.01 17.46 -9.80
N ASP A 86 11.00 17.90 -10.55
CA ASP A 86 10.54 17.22 -11.76
C ASP A 86 11.63 17.11 -12.83
N ALA A 87 12.44 18.15 -13.01
CA ALA A 87 13.56 18.13 -13.96
C ALA A 87 14.66 17.15 -13.53
N LEU A 88 14.97 17.11 -12.24
CA LEU A 88 15.95 16.18 -11.66
C LEU A 88 15.47 14.73 -11.75
N ILE A 89 14.20 14.47 -11.43
CA ILE A 89 13.57 13.15 -11.57
C ILE A 89 13.55 12.72 -13.04
N LYS A 90 13.24 13.63 -13.97
CA LYS A 90 13.27 13.32 -15.42
C LYS A 90 14.68 13.02 -15.91
N ALA A 91 15.68 13.73 -15.39
CA ALA A 91 17.08 13.50 -15.75
C ALA A 91 17.62 12.18 -15.15
N TYR A 92 17.26 11.88 -13.91
CA TYR A 92 17.65 10.64 -13.22
C TYR A 92 16.49 10.08 -12.36
N PRO A 93 15.65 9.19 -12.93
CA PRO A 93 14.44 8.68 -12.26
C PRO A 93 14.68 7.85 -11.00
N ASP A 94 15.87 7.24 -10.87
CA ASP A 94 16.25 6.46 -9.70
C ASP A 94 16.89 7.32 -8.59
N GLY A 95 17.10 8.61 -8.85
CA GLY A 95 17.64 9.57 -7.87
C GLY A 95 16.86 9.60 -6.55
N PRO A 96 15.52 9.75 -6.56
CA PRO A 96 14.71 9.70 -5.35
C PRO A 96 14.78 8.37 -4.59
N LYS A 97 15.24 7.28 -5.21
CA LYS A 97 15.32 5.94 -4.60
C LYS A 97 16.67 5.66 -3.94
N CYS A 98 17.65 6.54 -4.15
CA CYS A 98 18.97 6.39 -3.59
C CYS A 98 19.00 6.89 -2.15
N ILE A 99 19.68 6.16 -1.27
CA ILE A 99 20.05 6.62 0.07
C ILE A 99 21.41 7.31 0.00
N ASP A 100 21.58 8.36 0.80
CA ASP A 100 22.88 8.94 1.05
C ASP A 100 23.72 8.13 2.06
N ASP A 101 24.90 8.64 2.41
CA ASP A 101 25.79 8.04 3.42
C ASP A 101 25.18 8.01 4.83
N GLN A 102 24.20 8.86 5.09
CA GLN A 102 23.44 8.88 6.34
C GLN A 102 22.20 7.98 6.25
N GLY A 103 22.05 7.14 5.22
CA GLY A 103 20.90 6.25 5.06
C GLY A 103 19.57 6.96 4.78
N MET A 104 19.60 8.25 4.43
CA MET A 104 18.43 9.07 4.20
C MET A 104 18.10 9.19 2.71
N TYR A 105 16.80 9.07 2.41
CA TYR A 105 16.23 9.40 1.12
C TYR A 105 16.02 10.92 0.98
N ALA A 106 15.97 11.42 -0.26
CA ALA A 106 15.59 12.80 -0.56
C ALA A 106 14.26 13.24 0.08
N LEU A 107 13.33 12.30 0.30
CA LEU A 107 12.06 12.55 1.00
C LEU A 107 12.25 12.98 2.47
N HIS A 108 13.25 12.45 3.19
CA HIS A 108 13.56 12.86 4.56
C HIS A 108 13.93 14.34 4.60
N TYR A 109 14.83 14.76 3.71
CA TYR A 109 15.22 16.17 3.57
C TYR A 109 14.05 17.06 3.19
N ALA A 110 13.20 16.62 2.27
CA ALA A 110 12.03 17.38 1.84
C ALA A 110 11.01 17.56 2.99
N CYS A 111 10.74 16.51 3.75
CA CYS A 111 9.86 16.58 4.93
C CYS A 111 10.47 17.45 6.03
N GLY A 112 11.76 17.27 6.32
CA GLY A 112 12.44 18.00 7.37
C GLY A 112 12.59 19.50 7.07
N ASN A 113 12.80 19.86 5.82
CA ASN A 113 12.90 21.26 5.40
C ASN A 113 11.56 21.77 4.85
N GLN A 114 10.41 21.29 5.32
CA GLN A 114 9.09 21.86 4.98
C GLN A 114 8.90 22.13 3.47
N ALA A 115 9.30 21.19 2.61
CA ALA A 115 9.17 21.35 1.17
C ALA A 115 7.69 21.48 0.77
N SER A 116 7.42 22.12 -0.37
CA SER A 116 6.04 22.33 -0.83
C SER A 116 5.32 21.00 -1.09
N GLN A 117 3.99 21.02 -0.95
CA GLN A 117 3.15 19.85 -1.19
C GLN A 117 3.38 19.23 -2.58
N ASP A 118 3.66 20.04 -3.60
CA ASP A 118 3.93 19.57 -4.96
C ASP A 118 5.27 18.83 -5.06
N VAL A 119 6.30 19.26 -4.32
CA VAL A 119 7.58 18.55 -4.25
C VAL A 119 7.40 17.18 -3.60
N ILE A 120 6.71 17.13 -2.46
CA ILE A 120 6.45 15.87 -1.75
C ILE A 120 5.64 14.92 -2.64
N ARG A 121 4.60 15.43 -3.32
CA ARG A 121 3.83 14.64 -4.29
C ARG A 121 4.70 14.05 -5.39
N SER A 122 5.61 14.86 -5.96
CA SER A 122 6.49 14.42 -7.04
C SER A 122 7.45 13.31 -6.60
N LEU A 123 7.99 13.42 -5.38
CA LEU A 123 8.83 12.38 -4.78
C LEU A 123 8.05 11.09 -4.49
N LEU A 124 6.85 11.20 -3.90
CA LEU A 124 6.01 10.04 -3.55
C LEU A 124 5.51 9.28 -4.79
N VAL A 125 5.21 9.97 -5.89
CA VAL A 125 4.81 9.34 -7.16
C VAL A 125 5.94 8.45 -7.70
N CYS A 126 7.20 8.86 -7.52
CA CYS A 126 8.36 8.10 -8.00
C CYS A 126 8.82 7.02 -7.02
N CYS A 127 8.75 7.28 -5.72
CA CYS A 127 9.20 6.35 -4.68
C CYS A 127 8.28 6.41 -3.45
N PRO A 128 7.15 5.68 -3.46
CA PRO A 128 6.26 5.61 -2.31
C PRO A 128 6.90 4.88 -1.11
N GLU A 129 7.74 3.87 -1.38
CA GLU A 129 8.41 3.08 -0.35
C GLU A 129 9.36 3.91 0.52
N ALA A 130 9.84 5.07 0.05
CA ALA A 130 10.69 5.99 0.82
C ALA A 130 10.03 6.45 2.14
N THR A 131 8.70 6.41 2.23
CA THR A 131 7.94 6.75 3.46
C THR A 131 8.15 5.75 4.61
N ARG A 132 8.58 4.52 4.30
CA ARG A 132 8.73 3.42 5.26
C ARG A 132 10.18 3.18 5.67
N ILE A 133 11.12 3.85 5.02
CA ILE A 133 12.53 3.72 5.34
C ILE A 133 12.84 4.61 6.54
N ARG A 134 13.58 4.02 7.47
CA ARG A 134 14.06 4.66 8.69
C ARG A 134 15.45 5.20 8.44
N ASP A 135 15.69 6.41 8.91
CA ASP A 135 17.03 6.95 9.01
C ASP A 135 17.81 6.28 10.18
N PRO A 136 19.08 6.64 10.42
CA PRO A 136 19.90 6.09 11.50
C PRO A 136 19.40 6.42 12.91
N ARG A 137 18.43 7.33 13.07
CA ARG A 137 17.75 7.63 14.33
C ARG A 137 16.42 6.86 14.44
N GLY A 138 16.16 5.94 13.50
CA GLY A 138 14.91 5.20 13.40
C GLY A 138 13.74 6.04 12.90
N MET A 139 13.94 7.30 12.54
CA MET A 139 12.89 8.23 12.14
C MET A 139 12.45 7.98 10.69
N LEU A 140 11.14 7.95 10.48
CA LEU A 140 10.51 7.99 9.16
C LEU A 140 10.26 9.44 8.72
N PRO A 141 10.04 9.71 7.42
CA PRO A 141 9.68 11.05 6.94
C PRO A 141 8.48 11.68 7.65
N ILE A 142 7.51 10.89 8.10
CA ILE A 142 6.37 11.40 8.89
C ILE A 142 6.77 11.92 10.29
N HIS A 143 7.83 11.37 10.90
CA HIS A 143 8.34 11.86 12.19
C HIS A 143 8.95 13.25 12.02
N TYR A 144 9.61 13.51 10.88
CA TYR A 144 10.11 14.84 10.52
C TYR A 144 8.98 15.87 10.40
N LEU A 145 7.88 15.52 9.71
CA LEU A 145 6.71 16.39 9.61
C LEU A 145 6.06 16.63 10.98
N ALA A 146 6.01 15.61 11.82
CA ALA A 146 5.45 15.72 13.17
C ALA A 146 6.33 16.58 14.10
N CYS A 147 7.65 16.51 13.97
CA CYS A 147 8.59 17.21 14.84
C CYS A 147 8.81 18.68 14.43
N TRP A 148 8.97 18.93 13.12
CA TRP A 148 9.35 20.26 12.61
C TRP A 148 8.20 20.99 11.90
N GLY A 149 7.04 20.34 11.77
CA GLY A 149 5.86 20.86 11.09
C GLY A 149 5.90 20.63 9.57
N PRO A 150 4.74 20.40 8.92
CA PRO A 150 4.65 20.33 7.47
C PRO A 150 4.43 21.71 6.84
N SER A 151 4.73 21.85 5.54
CA SER A 151 4.35 23.06 4.77
C SER A 151 2.85 23.23 4.59
N SER A 152 2.11 22.12 4.65
CA SER A 152 0.66 22.06 4.64
C SER A 152 0.22 20.76 5.31
N VAL A 153 -0.85 20.80 6.09
CA VAL A 153 -1.44 19.63 6.75
C VAL A 153 -1.73 18.49 5.76
N SER A 154 -2.11 18.82 4.51
CA SER A 154 -2.33 17.84 3.45
C SER A 154 -1.11 17.00 3.07
N VAL A 155 0.11 17.43 3.44
CA VAL A 155 1.33 16.63 3.25
C VAL A 155 1.33 15.41 4.17
N VAL A 156 0.80 15.54 5.38
CA VAL A 156 0.65 14.42 6.33
C VAL A 156 -0.31 13.38 5.75
N ASP A 157 -1.46 13.84 5.22
CA ASP A 157 -2.42 12.96 4.54
C ASP A 157 -1.77 12.23 3.35
N MET A 158 -0.94 12.91 2.55
CA MET A 158 -0.25 12.28 1.41
C MET A 158 0.67 11.13 1.84
N ILE A 159 1.41 11.29 2.93
CA ILE A 159 2.28 10.22 3.44
C ILE A 159 1.44 9.06 3.99
N LEU A 160 0.36 9.35 4.73
CA LEU A 160 -0.52 8.33 5.30
C LEU A 160 -1.32 7.57 4.23
N VAL A 161 -1.72 8.24 3.14
CA VAL A 161 -2.34 7.61 1.97
C VAL A 161 -1.34 6.70 1.25
N ALA A 162 -0.07 7.13 1.12
CA ALA A 162 0.96 6.28 0.52
C ALA A 162 1.17 5.01 1.35
N HIS A 163 1.35 5.15 2.67
CA HIS A 163 1.51 4.00 3.55
C HIS A 163 0.94 4.29 4.95
N ARG A 164 -0.25 3.75 5.23
CA ARG A 164 -0.95 3.94 6.51
C ARG A 164 -0.18 3.42 7.73
N GLY A 165 0.55 2.32 7.58
CA GLY A 165 1.26 1.66 8.69
C GLY A 165 2.37 2.49 9.34
N VAL A 166 2.77 3.62 8.75
CA VAL A 166 3.78 4.53 9.32
C VAL A 166 3.26 5.32 10.53
N ILE A 167 1.94 5.39 10.73
CA ILE A 167 1.31 6.17 11.80
C ILE A 167 1.67 5.69 13.21
N ASN A 168 1.85 4.38 13.36
CA ASN A 168 2.20 3.73 14.64
C ASN A 168 3.69 3.36 14.72
N ALA A 169 4.49 3.77 13.73
CA ALA A 169 5.92 3.52 13.77
C ALA A 169 6.54 4.28 14.94
N ARG A 170 7.52 3.66 15.59
CA ARG A 170 8.29 4.29 16.67
C ARG A 170 9.71 4.54 16.23
N ASP A 171 10.26 5.70 16.52
CA ASP A 171 11.68 6.02 16.33
C ASP A 171 12.57 5.26 17.35
N GLU A 172 13.88 5.54 17.37
CA GLU A 172 14.80 4.93 18.35
C GLU A 172 14.54 5.34 19.80
N GLU A 173 13.93 6.51 20.03
CA GLU A 173 13.49 6.96 21.35
C GLU A 173 12.17 6.28 21.78
N GLY A 174 11.56 5.50 20.88
CA GLY A 174 10.29 4.81 21.11
C GLY A 174 9.07 5.71 20.89
N LYS A 175 9.24 6.91 20.35
CA LYS A 175 8.19 7.91 20.12
C LYS A 175 7.52 7.69 18.78
N THR A 176 6.20 7.81 18.76
CA THR A 176 5.40 7.79 17.55
C THR A 176 5.34 9.19 16.92
N PRO A 177 4.93 9.32 15.64
CA PRO A 177 4.68 10.63 15.04
C PRO A 177 3.68 11.46 15.84
N LEU A 178 2.70 10.83 16.50
CA LEU A 178 1.76 11.55 17.35
C LEU A 178 2.47 12.12 18.60
N ASP A 179 3.31 11.32 19.26
CA ASP A 179 4.07 11.76 20.43
C ASP A 179 4.99 12.94 20.09
N LEU A 180 5.68 12.86 18.95
CA LEU A 180 6.53 13.95 18.48
C LEU A 180 5.73 15.21 18.15
N ALA A 181 4.54 15.08 17.56
CA ALA A 181 3.67 16.23 17.28
C ALA A 181 3.16 16.90 18.57
N GLU A 182 2.86 16.12 19.62
CA GLU A 182 2.43 16.64 20.93
C GLU A 182 3.57 17.31 21.71
N GLU A 183 4.82 16.85 21.55
CA GLU A 183 6.02 17.46 22.14
C GLU A 183 6.51 18.72 21.42
N SER A 184 6.04 18.98 20.19
CA SER A 184 6.58 20.03 19.33
C SER A 184 5.86 21.38 19.46
N GLU A 185 6.56 22.47 19.15
CA GLU A 185 6.09 23.84 19.32
C GLU A 185 6.02 24.61 17.98
N TYR A 186 5.19 24.17 17.02
CA TYR A 186 4.91 24.90 15.78
C TYR A 186 3.42 25.29 15.64
N PRO A 187 3.08 26.34 14.86
CA PRO A 187 1.73 26.91 14.82
C PRO A 187 0.64 25.93 14.37
N GLU A 188 0.93 25.07 13.40
CA GLU A 188 0.00 24.10 12.81
C GLU A 188 -0.06 22.75 13.55
N ARG A 189 0.56 22.64 14.73
CA ARG A 189 0.67 21.35 15.45
C ARG A 189 -0.69 20.75 15.79
N ASP A 190 -1.66 21.58 16.18
CA ASP A 190 -2.97 21.11 16.65
C ASP A 190 -3.74 20.47 15.47
N ASP A 191 -3.60 21.03 14.26
CA ASP A 191 -4.15 20.47 13.04
C ASP A 191 -3.47 19.14 12.65
N VAL A 192 -2.14 19.06 12.79
CA VAL A 192 -1.39 17.81 12.54
C VAL A 192 -1.80 16.73 13.54
N ILE A 193 -1.94 17.06 14.82
CA ILE A 193 -2.42 16.16 15.87
C ILE A 193 -3.85 15.69 15.56
N GLU A 194 -4.74 16.57 15.11
CA GLU A 194 -6.10 16.20 14.73
C GLU A 194 -6.10 15.21 13.57
N VAL A 195 -5.30 15.46 12.53
CA VAL A 195 -5.18 14.56 11.37
C VAL A 195 -4.61 13.20 11.79
N LEU A 196 -3.53 13.17 12.56
CA LEU A 196 -2.97 11.90 13.05
C LEU A 196 -4.00 11.13 13.89
N LYS A 197 -4.72 11.79 14.80
CA LYS A 197 -5.80 11.16 15.59
C LYS A 197 -6.93 10.64 14.72
N ARG A 198 -7.35 11.40 13.68
CA ARG A 198 -8.37 10.97 12.72
C ARG A 198 -8.00 9.63 12.06
N TRP A 199 -6.79 9.54 11.53
CA TRP A 199 -6.31 8.33 10.85
C TRP A 199 -6.13 7.13 11.80
N MET A 200 -5.85 7.37 13.09
CA MET A 200 -5.80 6.31 14.12
C MET A 200 -7.17 5.75 14.50
N VAL A 201 -8.21 6.58 14.56
CA VAL A 201 -9.58 6.13 14.91
C VAL A 201 -10.15 5.23 13.83
N ASP A 202 -9.87 5.50 12.56
CA ASP A 202 -10.34 4.68 11.45
C ASP A 202 -9.82 3.22 11.53
N ASP A 203 -8.65 2.97 12.13
CA ASP A 203 -8.16 1.61 12.41
C ASP A 203 -9.07 0.87 13.41
N THR A 204 -9.59 1.56 14.42
CA THR A 204 -10.41 0.93 15.48
C THR A 204 -11.80 0.48 14.99
N SER A 205 -12.32 1.07 13.91
CA SER A 205 -13.58 0.64 13.29
C SER A 205 -13.46 -0.67 12.51
N VAL A 206 -12.28 -0.95 11.95
CA VAL A 206 -11.98 -2.18 11.19
C VAL A 206 -11.64 -3.36 12.12
N ILE A 207 -11.20 -3.07 13.34
CA ILE A 207 -10.72 -4.07 14.31
C ILE A 207 -11.86 -4.85 15.02
N SER A 208 -13.11 -4.39 14.92
CA SER A 208 -14.24 -5.00 15.64
C SER A 208 -14.77 -6.33 15.08
N GLU A 209 -14.34 -6.77 13.89
CA GLU A 209 -14.68 -8.09 13.35
C GLU A 209 -13.53 -9.12 13.39
N GLU A 210 -12.26 -8.70 13.47
CA GLU A 210 -11.11 -9.62 13.34
C GLU A 210 -10.42 -9.99 14.67
N THR A 211 -10.71 -9.32 15.79
CA THR A 211 -9.98 -9.54 17.07
C THR A 211 -10.53 -10.63 17.99
N SER A 212 -11.41 -11.52 17.51
CA SER A 212 -11.84 -12.69 18.29
C SER A 212 -10.97 -13.94 18.12
N LYS A 213 -9.96 -13.95 17.23
CA LYS A 213 -9.05 -15.09 17.06
C LYS A 213 -7.60 -14.67 16.77
N HIS A 214 -6.89 -14.24 17.81
CA HIS A 214 -5.57 -14.77 18.20
C HIS A 214 -4.92 -13.83 19.21
N SER A 215 -4.99 -14.25 20.48
CA SER A 215 -4.07 -13.81 21.52
C SER A 215 -2.81 -14.68 21.45
N ILE A 216 -1.66 -14.08 21.79
CA ILE A 216 -0.30 -14.65 21.88
C ILE A 216 0.34 -14.71 20.47
N ASP A 217 1.42 -13.98 20.14
CA ASP A 217 2.66 -13.84 20.88
C ASP A 217 3.38 -12.52 20.54
N SER A 218 3.81 -11.80 21.56
CA SER A 218 4.77 -10.72 21.46
C SER A 218 6.13 -11.32 21.77
N SER A 219 6.99 -11.50 20.76
CA SER A 219 8.44 -11.27 20.82
C SER A 219 9.11 -11.78 19.54
N SER A 220 10.12 -11.03 19.10
CA SER A 220 11.11 -11.41 18.08
C SER A 220 10.71 -11.20 16.63
N ASN A 221 11.02 -10.01 16.11
CA ASN A 221 11.45 -9.85 14.71
C ASN A 221 12.41 -8.66 14.60
N MET A 222 13.63 -8.89 15.10
CA MET A 222 14.81 -8.43 14.40
C MET A 222 15.20 -9.56 13.45
N ILE A 223 15.17 -9.28 12.13
CA ILE A 223 16.03 -9.80 11.05
C ILE A 223 15.28 -9.57 9.73
N SER A 224 15.48 -8.39 9.15
CA SER A 224 15.63 -8.15 7.70
C SER A 224 15.90 -6.66 7.50
N PRO A 225 17.08 -6.29 6.98
CA PRO A 225 17.37 -6.52 5.57
C PRO A 225 18.76 -7.13 5.36
N LEU A 226 18.86 -8.45 5.39
CA LEU A 226 20.03 -9.20 4.89
C LEU A 226 19.69 -10.20 3.77
N SER A 227 18.41 -10.30 3.39
CA SER A 227 17.97 -11.25 2.35
C SER A 227 18.17 -10.73 0.92
N THR A 228 18.26 -9.41 0.71
CA THR A 228 18.36 -8.83 -0.64
C THR A 228 19.80 -8.66 -1.16
N LYS A 229 20.82 -8.82 -0.31
CA LYS A 229 22.23 -8.83 -0.74
C LYS A 229 22.79 -10.23 -1.02
N LEU A 230 22.04 -11.30 -0.73
CA LEU A 230 22.47 -12.67 -1.02
C LEU A 230 22.00 -13.19 -2.38
N SER A 231 20.96 -12.59 -2.99
CA SER A 231 20.46 -13.03 -4.30
C SER A 231 21.28 -12.52 -5.50
N HIS A 232 22.13 -11.51 -5.32
CA HIS A 232 23.02 -10.99 -6.37
C HIS A 232 24.45 -11.56 -6.31
N ALA A 233 24.80 -12.32 -5.27
CA ALA A 233 26.08 -13.04 -5.20
C ALA A 233 25.99 -14.49 -5.72
N GLN A 234 24.78 -15.00 -6.03
CA GLN A 234 24.58 -16.39 -6.42
C GLN A 234 24.34 -16.64 -7.93
N SER A 235 24.31 -15.59 -8.76
CA SER A 235 24.12 -15.75 -10.22
C SER A 235 25.40 -15.61 -11.07
N SER A 236 26.56 -15.34 -10.47
CA SER A 236 27.84 -15.21 -11.20
C SER A 236 28.85 -16.35 -11.00
N ILE A 237 28.47 -17.45 -10.35
CA ILE A 237 29.36 -18.62 -10.23
C ILE A 237 28.59 -19.91 -10.51
N THR A 238 28.10 -20.11 -11.73
CA THR A 238 27.95 -21.45 -12.31
C THR A 238 28.07 -21.40 -13.83
N MET A 239 29.28 -21.57 -14.33
CA MET A 239 29.67 -22.65 -15.26
C MET A 239 30.91 -22.26 -16.08
N SER A 240 31.79 -23.26 -16.22
CA SER A 240 32.82 -23.35 -17.25
C SER A 240 33.98 -22.35 -17.14
N HIS A 241 34.99 -22.70 -16.35
CA HIS A 241 36.23 -23.26 -16.90
C HIS A 241 37.04 -23.85 -15.77
N ARG A 242 37.40 -25.12 -15.92
CA ARG A 242 38.30 -25.86 -15.03
C ARG A 242 39.74 -25.54 -15.46
N PRO A 243 40.60 -25.02 -14.58
CA PRO A 243 42.01 -25.31 -14.70
C PRO A 243 42.53 -25.98 -13.42
N SER A 244 43.00 -27.22 -13.61
CA SER A 244 44.28 -27.71 -13.12
C SER A 244 44.96 -26.91 -11.98
N MET A 245 44.68 -27.28 -10.73
CA MET A 245 45.62 -27.17 -9.59
C MET A 245 45.37 -28.28 -8.55
N MET A 246 45.09 -29.49 -9.04
CA MET A 246 45.04 -30.74 -8.26
C MET A 246 45.64 -31.88 -9.10
N SER A 247 46.74 -31.58 -9.80
CA SER A 247 47.62 -32.57 -10.45
C SER A 247 49.10 -32.13 -10.47
N ALA A 248 49.57 -31.45 -9.42
CA ALA A 248 50.96 -30.98 -9.34
C ALA A 248 51.65 -31.25 -8.00
N LEU A 249 51.18 -32.19 -7.17
CA LEU A 249 51.91 -32.61 -5.96
C LEU A 249 51.86 -34.14 -5.73
N SER A 250 51.99 -34.88 -6.82
CA SER A 250 52.47 -36.27 -6.78
C SER A 250 53.54 -36.39 -7.87
N GLN A 251 54.71 -36.89 -7.50
CA GLN A 251 55.98 -36.90 -8.24
C GLN A 251 56.89 -35.67 -8.03
N ARG A 252 57.60 -35.69 -6.91
CA ARG A 252 59.05 -35.43 -6.85
C ARG A 252 59.60 -36.09 -5.58
N THR A 253 59.78 -37.40 -5.67
CA THR A 253 60.88 -38.08 -4.98
C THR A 253 62.15 -37.47 -5.56
N TYR A 254 62.80 -36.57 -4.80
CA TYR A 254 64.20 -36.25 -5.06
C TYR A 254 65.01 -37.25 -4.27
N ASP A 255 65.72 -38.05 -5.05
CA ASP A 255 66.57 -39.13 -4.60
C ASP A 255 67.65 -38.64 -3.65
N GLU A 256 67.90 -39.51 -2.67
CA GLU A 256 69.12 -39.58 -1.88
C GLU A 256 70.33 -39.75 -2.81
N GLU A 257 71.02 -38.69 -3.21
CA GLU A 257 72.36 -38.82 -3.78
C GLU A 257 73.13 -37.49 -3.77
N GLU A 258 73.60 -37.06 -2.59
CA GLU A 258 74.73 -36.13 -2.50
C GLU A 258 75.52 -36.38 -1.20
N LYS A 259 76.13 -37.58 -1.16
CA LYS A 259 77.15 -37.97 -0.19
C LYS A 259 78.46 -38.17 -0.95
N LYS A 260 79.05 -37.08 -1.45
CA LYS A 260 80.39 -37.01 -2.05
C LYS A 260 80.70 -35.54 -2.34
N GLU A 261 81.35 -34.87 -1.39
CA GLU A 261 82.25 -33.72 -1.58
C GLU A 261 82.41 -32.89 -0.30
N GLU A 262 82.63 -33.53 0.86
CA GLU A 262 83.14 -32.82 2.04
C GLU A 262 84.23 -33.59 2.80
N ASP A 263 84.81 -34.63 2.17
CA ASP A 263 85.97 -35.40 2.66
C ASP A 263 87.23 -35.19 1.79
N SER A 264 87.37 -34.01 1.17
CA SER A 264 88.51 -33.67 0.30
C SER A 264 89.34 -32.46 0.75
N VAL A 265 89.09 -31.88 1.93
CA VAL A 265 89.85 -30.70 2.41
C VAL A 265 90.54 -30.92 3.77
N VAL A 266 90.45 -32.13 4.36
CA VAL A 266 91.20 -32.50 5.59
C VAL A 266 92.15 -33.68 5.38
N SER A 267 92.61 -33.92 4.15
CA SER A 267 93.67 -34.92 3.85
C SER A 267 94.97 -34.32 3.27
N GLY A 268 95.07 -32.99 3.21
CA GLY A 268 96.18 -32.25 2.56
C GLY A 268 97.29 -31.71 3.45
N LEU A 269 97.37 -32.06 4.74
CA LEU A 269 98.40 -31.52 5.66
C LEU A 269 99.18 -32.57 6.47
N SER A 270 99.13 -33.86 6.09
CA SER A 270 99.83 -34.94 6.82
C SER A 270 100.95 -35.66 6.04
N LYS A 271 101.49 -35.03 4.99
CA LYS A 271 102.62 -35.62 4.24
C LYS A 271 103.67 -34.59 3.86
N MET A 272 104.44 -34.12 4.84
CA MET A 272 105.81 -33.63 4.63
C MET A 272 106.50 -33.48 5.99
N THR A 273 107.14 -34.54 6.49
CA THR A 273 108.34 -34.49 7.36
C THR A 273 108.78 -35.89 7.75
N LYS A 274 109.49 -36.59 6.86
CA LYS A 274 110.50 -37.61 7.22
C LYS A 274 111.66 -37.52 6.22
N HIS A 275 112.86 -37.84 6.72
CA HIS A 275 114.22 -37.51 6.25
C HIS A 275 114.66 -36.13 6.76
N THR A 276 115.69 -35.97 7.59
CA THR A 276 116.97 -36.69 7.70
C THR A 276 117.52 -36.71 9.13
N THR A 277 118.08 -37.83 9.57
CA THR A 277 118.96 -37.91 10.75
C THR A 277 120.41 -37.56 10.41
N ALA A 278 121.08 -36.96 11.39
CA ALA A 278 122.53 -36.80 11.59
C ALA A 278 123.22 -35.57 10.99
N THR A 279 123.51 -34.57 11.84
CA THR A 279 124.87 -34.33 12.36
C THR A 279 124.89 -33.15 13.35
N ASN A 280 125.79 -33.23 14.33
CA ASN A 280 126.00 -32.27 15.41
C ASN A 280 126.41 -30.87 14.93
N ALA A 281 125.64 -29.83 15.29
CA ALA A 281 126.14 -28.53 15.74
C ALA A 281 124.98 -27.64 16.23
N SER A 282 125.19 -26.92 17.34
CA SER A 282 124.34 -25.84 17.86
C SER A 282 123.22 -26.21 18.85
N ARG A 283 123.64 -26.56 20.07
CA ARG A 283 122.78 -26.94 21.22
C ARG A 283 122.32 -25.74 22.08
N LYS A 284 122.25 -24.52 21.53
CA LYS A 284 121.84 -23.30 22.28
C LYS A 284 120.64 -22.54 21.72
N SER A 285 120.14 -22.83 20.50
CA SER A 285 118.94 -22.19 19.93
C SER A 285 117.64 -22.99 20.14
N THR A 286 117.74 -24.28 20.50
CA THR A 286 116.59 -25.21 20.55
C THR A 286 115.76 -25.14 21.83
N LEU A 287 116.23 -24.47 22.89
CA LEU A 287 115.50 -24.33 24.16
C LEU A 287 114.48 -23.16 24.13
N SER A 288 114.75 -22.13 23.32
CA SER A 288 113.83 -20.98 23.12
C SER A 288 112.65 -21.36 22.23
N ALA A 289 112.90 -22.10 21.16
CA ALA A 289 111.86 -22.55 20.24
C ALA A 289 110.90 -23.57 20.89
N ALA A 290 111.40 -24.42 21.80
CA ALA A 290 110.57 -25.40 22.52
C ALA A 290 109.64 -24.75 23.55
N THR A 291 110.07 -23.66 24.21
CA THR A 291 109.24 -22.93 25.17
C THR A 291 108.18 -22.06 24.47
N GLU A 292 108.51 -21.48 23.31
CA GLU A 292 107.54 -20.78 22.46
C GLU A 292 106.51 -21.75 21.84
N ALA A 293 106.93 -22.92 21.36
CA ALA A 293 106.03 -23.94 20.85
C ALA A 293 105.06 -24.46 21.93
N SER A 294 105.53 -24.61 23.18
CA SER A 294 104.67 -25.01 24.30
C SER A 294 103.67 -23.92 24.69
N LYS A 295 104.03 -22.64 24.60
CA LYS A 295 103.10 -21.51 24.82
C LYS A 295 102.06 -21.42 23.71
N LEU A 296 102.46 -21.57 22.45
CA LEU A 296 101.55 -21.62 21.30
C LEU A 296 100.57 -22.78 21.41
N SER A 297 101.03 -23.97 21.80
CA SER A 297 100.15 -25.13 22.02
C SER A 297 99.14 -24.89 23.15
N ALA A 298 99.55 -24.23 24.25
CA ALA A 298 98.64 -23.88 25.34
C ALA A 298 97.59 -22.82 24.91
N MET A 299 98.00 -21.83 24.11
CA MET A 299 97.09 -20.82 23.56
C MET A 299 96.10 -21.43 22.56
N VAL A 300 96.53 -22.38 21.71
CA VAL A 300 95.64 -23.12 20.81
C VAL A 300 94.62 -23.92 21.62
N LEU A 301 95.04 -24.65 22.65
CA LEU A 301 94.14 -25.41 23.50
C LEU A 301 93.11 -24.52 24.22
N GLN A 302 93.53 -23.32 24.66
CA GLN A 302 92.64 -22.34 25.27
C GLN A 302 91.63 -21.80 24.26
N LYS A 303 92.06 -21.50 23.02
CA LYS A 303 91.16 -21.05 21.96
C LYS A 303 90.21 -22.14 21.50
N GLU A 304 90.64 -23.39 21.46
CA GLU A 304 89.76 -24.54 21.18
C GLU A 304 88.67 -24.69 22.25
N LYS A 305 89.02 -24.49 23.52
CA LYS A 305 88.04 -24.48 24.62
C LYS A 305 87.04 -23.34 24.48
N GLU A 306 87.49 -22.12 24.20
CA GLU A 306 86.61 -20.96 23.95
C GLU A 306 85.68 -21.20 22.76
N VAL A 307 86.19 -21.79 21.68
CA VAL A 307 85.37 -22.17 20.50
C VAL A 307 84.34 -23.25 20.87
N SER A 308 84.69 -24.23 21.70
CA SER A 308 83.75 -25.26 22.16
C SER A 308 82.62 -24.66 23.02
N GLU A 309 82.95 -23.70 23.90
CA GLU A 309 81.98 -23.00 24.73
C GLU A 309 81.05 -22.11 23.91
N LEU A 310 81.58 -21.42 22.88
CA LEU A 310 80.79 -20.62 21.96
C LEU A 310 79.87 -21.49 21.10
N LYS A 311 80.33 -22.65 20.63
CA LYS A 311 79.49 -23.62 19.91
C LYS A 311 78.35 -24.15 20.79
N ALA A 312 78.63 -24.43 22.06
CA ALA A 312 77.59 -24.86 23.01
C ALA A 312 76.54 -23.78 23.26
N LYS A 313 76.95 -22.51 23.39
CA LYS A 313 76.04 -21.36 23.54
C LYS A 313 75.19 -21.15 22.28
N LEU A 314 75.79 -21.26 21.10
CA LEU A 314 75.06 -21.15 19.83
C LEU A 314 74.01 -22.26 19.69
N ALA A 315 74.35 -23.50 20.06
CA ALA A 315 73.41 -24.62 20.04
C ALA A 315 72.24 -24.42 21.02
N GLN A 316 72.50 -23.91 22.23
CA GLN A 316 71.46 -23.57 23.20
C GLN A 316 70.54 -22.46 22.68
N GLN A 317 71.10 -21.45 22.02
CA GLN A 317 70.33 -20.35 21.45
C GLN A 317 69.49 -20.79 20.23
N ALA A 318 70.00 -21.71 19.42
CA ALA A 318 69.23 -22.32 18.32
C ALA A 318 68.01 -23.11 18.83
N ILE A 319 68.18 -23.89 19.92
CA ILE A 319 67.07 -24.64 20.53
C ILE A 319 66.00 -23.70 21.12
N LEU A 320 66.42 -22.58 21.72
CA LEU A 320 65.52 -21.56 22.26
C LEU A 320 64.70 -20.89 21.16
N LEU A 321 65.36 -20.46 20.08
CA LEU A 321 64.69 -19.86 18.92
C LEU A 321 63.71 -20.82 18.24
N GLU A 322 64.07 -22.09 18.13
CA GLU A 322 63.19 -23.09 17.55
C GLU A 322 61.93 -23.30 18.41
N ARG A 323 62.08 -23.30 19.74
CA ARG A 323 60.97 -23.42 20.69
C ARG A 323 60.05 -22.19 20.68
N GLU A 324 60.61 -20.99 20.62
CA GLU A 324 59.85 -19.73 20.51
C GLU A 324 59.15 -19.60 19.16
N SER A 325 59.74 -20.13 18.08
CA SER A 325 59.10 -20.13 16.76
C SER A 325 57.96 -21.14 16.63
N LYS A 326 57.94 -22.22 17.42
CA LYS A 326 56.97 -23.34 17.27
C LYS A 326 55.80 -23.31 18.25
N ALA A 327 56.04 -22.94 19.50
CA ALA A 327 55.04 -23.08 20.56
C ALA A 327 53.80 -22.15 20.45
N PRO A 328 53.91 -20.88 20.01
CA PRO A 328 52.75 -19.97 19.98
C PRO A 328 51.72 -20.32 18.91
N TRP A 329 52.17 -20.64 17.69
CA TRP A 329 51.26 -20.86 16.56
C TRP A 329 50.55 -22.21 16.59
N GLU A 330 51.12 -23.25 17.20
CA GLU A 330 50.47 -24.57 17.28
C GLU A 330 49.23 -24.52 18.19
N LEU A 331 49.32 -23.81 19.32
CA LEU A 331 48.21 -23.65 20.25
C LEU A 331 47.13 -22.73 19.65
N GLU A 332 47.53 -21.62 19.04
CA GLU A 332 46.61 -20.73 18.33
C GLU A 332 45.94 -21.45 17.15
N SER A 333 46.68 -22.20 16.33
CA SER A 333 46.13 -22.98 15.21
C SER A 333 45.08 -24.00 15.67
N LYS A 334 45.32 -24.67 16.79
CA LYS A 334 44.36 -25.62 17.36
C LYS A 334 43.08 -24.91 17.85
N THR A 335 43.22 -23.80 18.57
CA THR A 335 42.05 -23.03 19.03
C THR A 335 41.25 -22.42 17.87
N TRP A 336 41.92 -21.99 16.80
CA TRP A 336 41.25 -21.53 15.58
C TRP A 336 40.52 -22.65 14.85
N LYS A 337 41.07 -23.88 14.80
CA LYS A 337 40.36 -25.05 14.24
C LYS A 337 39.11 -25.40 15.04
N GLU A 338 39.21 -25.45 16.37
CA GLU A 338 38.07 -25.73 17.25
C GLU A 338 36.96 -24.65 17.11
N ARG A 339 37.35 -23.37 17.00
CA ARG A 339 36.41 -22.27 16.72
C ARG A 339 35.77 -22.38 15.35
N PHE A 340 36.53 -22.76 14.33
CA PHE A 340 36.02 -22.91 12.97
C PHE A 340 35.04 -24.10 12.87
N GLU A 341 35.35 -25.22 13.51
CA GLU A 341 34.45 -26.38 13.61
C GLU A 341 33.16 -26.01 14.36
N ALA A 342 33.25 -25.28 15.49
CA ALA A 342 32.08 -24.81 16.22
C ALA A 342 31.21 -23.83 15.39
N LEU A 343 31.83 -22.97 14.59
CA LEU A 343 31.11 -22.11 13.65
C LEU A 343 30.43 -22.94 12.54
N LEU A 344 31.11 -23.97 12.03
CA LEU A 344 30.54 -24.84 11.00
C LEU A 344 29.30 -25.59 11.51
N ASP A 345 29.36 -26.12 12.73
CA ASP A 345 28.23 -26.79 13.39
C ASP A 345 27.07 -25.81 13.64
N HIS A 346 27.38 -24.59 14.10
CA HIS A 346 26.38 -23.55 14.27
C HIS A 346 25.69 -23.20 12.95
N HIS A 347 26.46 -23.01 11.88
CA HIS A 347 25.92 -22.75 10.54
C HIS A 347 25.05 -23.90 10.03
N GLN A 348 25.46 -25.16 10.22
CA GLN A 348 24.64 -26.31 9.83
C GLN A 348 23.32 -26.37 10.61
N LYS A 349 23.36 -26.06 11.91
CA LYS A 349 22.15 -26.00 12.73
C LYS A 349 21.19 -24.91 12.24
N VAL A 350 21.68 -23.69 12.03
CA VAL A 350 20.89 -22.59 11.48
C VAL A 350 20.33 -22.95 10.09
N LEU A 351 21.10 -23.65 9.27
CA LEU A 351 20.64 -24.10 7.95
C LEU A 351 19.51 -25.13 8.05
N SER A 352 19.56 -26.04 9.03
CA SER A 352 18.46 -26.99 9.27
C SER A 352 17.20 -26.32 9.83
N GLU A 353 17.36 -25.32 10.71
CA GLU A 353 16.25 -24.55 11.27
C GLU A 353 15.57 -23.71 10.19
N THR A 354 16.35 -23.04 9.34
CA THR A 354 15.84 -22.25 8.20
C THR A 354 15.15 -23.13 7.15
N GLN A 355 15.63 -24.35 6.90
CA GLN A 355 14.94 -25.31 6.03
C GLN A 355 13.60 -25.74 6.62
N SER A 356 13.52 -25.96 7.93
CA SER A 356 12.28 -26.31 8.61
C SER A 356 11.26 -25.17 8.54
N THR A 357 11.67 -23.93 8.81
CA THR A 357 10.77 -22.77 8.73
C THR A 357 10.33 -22.50 7.30
N ASN A 358 11.20 -22.72 6.30
CA ASN A 358 10.81 -22.59 4.90
C ASN A 358 9.76 -23.63 4.49
N ALA A 359 9.87 -24.87 4.98
CA ALA A 359 8.85 -25.90 4.73
C ALA A 359 7.50 -25.58 5.39
N GLU A 360 7.50 -24.91 6.55
CA GLU A 360 6.28 -24.41 7.18
C GLU A 360 5.66 -23.26 6.39
N LEU A 361 6.47 -22.33 5.87
CA LEU A 361 6.02 -21.25 5.00
C LEU A 361 5.43 -21.77 3.69
N GLU A 362 6.01 -22.79 3.08
CA GLU A 362 5.44 -23.45 1.88
C GLU A 362 4.04 -24.02 2.16
N LYS A 363 3.86 -24.73 3.28
CA LYS A 363 2.53 -25.22 3.68
C LYS A 363 1.52 -24.09 3.88
N LYS A 364 1.95 -22.98 4.50
CA LYS A 364 1.10 -21.80 4.69
C LYS A 364 0.75 -21.12 3.38
N ASN A 365 1.68 -21.09 2.43
CA ASN A 365 1.44 -20.57 1.09
C ASN A 365 0.42 -21.45 0.32
N ASP A 366 0.48 -22.76 0.46
CA ASP A 366 -0.50 -23.68 -0.12
C ASP A 366 -1.90 -23.49 0.50
N GLU A 367 -1.98 -23.32 1.83
CA GLU A 367 -3.23 -22.96 2.53
C GLU A 367 -3.81 -21.63 2.01
N LEU A 368 -2.96 -20.61 1.82
CA LEU A 368 -3.38 -19.31 1.27
C LEU A 368 -3.89 -19.41 -0.17
N ASN A 369 -3.25 -20.24 -1.00
CA ASN A 369 -3.69 -20.45 -2.39
C ASN A 369 -5.05 -21.15 -2.43
N PHE A 370 -5.27 -22.15 -1.56
CA PHE A 370 -6.57 -22.78 -1.40
C PHE A 370 -7.66 -21.78 -0.96
N LEU A 371 -7.36 -20.91 0.01
CA LEU A 371 -8.28 -19.87 0.45
C LEU A 371 -8.58 -18.85 -0.67
N ARG A 372 -7.59 -18.48 -1.49
CA ARG A 372 -7.82 -17.61 -2.66
C ARG A 372 -8.74 -18.24 -3.69
N GLU A 373 -8.59 -19.54 -3.94
CA GLU A 373 -9.45 -20.25 -4.89
C GLU A 373 -10.90 -20.34 -4.40
N THR A 374 -11.09 -20.66 -3.11
CA THR A 374 -12.44 -20.65 -2.50
C THR A 374 -13.06 -19.25 -2.45
N LEU A 375 -12.26 -18.21 -2.21
CA LEU A 375 -12.72 -16.83 -2.31
C LEU A 375 -13.16 -16.47 -3.73
N ALA A 376 -12.40 -16.87 -4.75
CA ALA A 376 -12.78 -16.65 -6.15
C ALA A 376 -14.09 -17.37 -6.50
N GLU A 377 -14.29 -18.59 -6.00
CA GLU A 377 -15.53 -19.34 -6.21
C GLU A 377 -16.74 -18.66 -5.55
N THR A 378 -16.60 -18.17 -4.32
CA THR A 378 -17.66 -17.46 -3.59
C THR A 378 -17.98 -16.11 -4.23
N GLN A 379 -16.97 -15.36 -4.69
CA GLN A 379 -17.16 -14.14 -5.48
C GLN A 379 -17.94 -14.42 -6.78
N GLY A 380 -17.62 -15.52 -7.48
CA GLY A 380 -18.38 -15.94 -8.67
C GLY A 380 -19.82 -16.35 -8.38
N LYS A 381 -20.12 -16.90 -7.20
CA LYS A 381 -21.50 -17.17 -6.75
C LYS A 381 -22.24 -15.87 -6.42
N LEU A 382 -21.57 -14.93 -5.74
CA LEU A 382 -22.14 -13.62 -5.41
C LEU A 382 -22.50 -12.83 -6.68
N LEU A 383 -21.60 -12.80 -7.67
CA LEU A 383 -21.84 -12.10 -8.94
C LEU A 383 -23.05 -12.66 -9.69
N ARG A 384 -23.23 -13.99 -9.70
CA ARG A 384 -24.41 -14.63 -10.29
C ARG A 384 -25.71 -14.24 -9.57
N SER A 385 -25.70 -14.28 -8.23
CA SER A 385 -26.84 -13.83 -7.43
C SER A 385 -27.18 -12.35 -7.65
N GLN A 386 -26.16 -11.51 -7.82
CA GLN A 386 -26.34 -10.10 -8.14
C GLN A 386 -26.98 -9.89 -9.51
N GLN A 387 -26.52 -10.62 -10.53
CA GLN A 387 -27.13 -10.60 -11.87
C GLN A 387 -28.60 -11.09 -11.85
N GLU A 388 -28.91 -12.11 -11.05
CA GLU A 388 -30.29 -12.57 -10.84
C GLU A 388 -31.15 -11.49 -10.18
N CYS A 389 -30.63 -10.77 -9.17
CA CYS A 389 -31.34 -9.68 -8.52
C CYS A 389 -31.58 -8.50 -9.46
N ASP A 390 -30.61 -8.17 -10.32
CA ASP A 390 -30.76 -7.12 -11.34
C ASP A 390 -31.82 -7.52 -12.38
N GLY A 391 -31.82 -8.78 -12.85
CA GLY A 391 -32.88 -9.29 -13.73
C GLY A 391 -34.27 -9.26 -13.08
N LEU A 392 -34.37 -9.60 -11.79
CA LEU A 392 -35.62 -9.47 -11.04
C LEU A 392 -36.06 -8.00 -10.90
N ARG A 393 -35.12 -7.07 -10.70
CA ARG A 393 -35.41 -5.63 -10.64
C ARG A 393 -35.98 -5.11 -11.95
N ASP A 394 -35.42 -5.54 -13.08
CA ASP A 394 -35.93 -5.16 -14.41
C ASP A 394 -37.35 -5.69 -14.64
N THR A 395 -37.59 -6.97 -14.31
CA THR A 395 -38.94 -7.54 -14.43
C THR A 395 -39.95 -6.86 -13.52
N LEU A 396 -39.53 -6.43 -12.32
CA LEU A 396 -40.36 -5.64 -11.41
C LEU A 396 -40.67 -4.26 -12.00
N GLY A 397 -39.69 -3.62 -12.64
CA GLY A 397 -39.86 -2.37 -13.38
C GLY A 397 -40.94 -2.50 -14.46
N ASP A 398 -40.83 -3.52 -15.31
CA ASP A 398 -41.83 -3.83 -16.34
C ASP A 398 -43.24 -4.06 -15.75
N LEU A 399 -43.32 -4.71 -14.60
CA LEU A 399 -44.59 -4.96 -13.91
C LEU A 399 -45.19 -3.67 -13.35
N MET A 400 -44.35 -2.78 -12.81
CA MET A 400 -44.78 -1.48 -12.30
C MET A 400 -45.30 -0.59 -13.43
N ASP A 401 -44.65 -0.57 -14.58
CA ASP A 401 -45.12 0.18 -15.76
C ASP A 401 -46.46 -0.38 -16.28
N LYS A 402 -46.61 -1.70 -16.32
CA LYS A 402 -47.90 -2.35 -16.62
C LYS A 402 -48.97 -1.98 -15.60
N HIS A 403 -48.63 -1.92 -14.32
CA HIS A 403 -49.56 -1.51 -13.28
C HIS A 403 -49.96 -0.03 -13.43
N GLU A 404 -49.03 0.86 -13.75
CA GLU A 404 -49.30 2.28 -13.93
C GLU A 404 -50.18 2.52 -15.17
N THR A 405 -49.95 1.79 -16.27
CA THR A 405 -50.85 1.83 -17.44
C THR A 405 -52.24 1.29 -17.11
N PHE A 406 -52.33 0.20 -16.33
CA PHE A 406 -53.62 -0.31 -15.86
C PHE A 406 -54.35 0.70 -14.97
N LYS A 407 -53.63 1.36 -14.05
CA LYS A 407 -54.17 2.41 -13.17
C LYS A 407 -54.72 3.60 -13.97
N LYS A 408 -53.98 4.07 -14.99
CA LYS A 408 -54.46 5.11 -15.91
C LYS A 408 -55.72 4.68 -16.66
N ARG A 409 -55.76 3.43 -17.16
CA ARG A 409 -56.94 2.89 -17.86
C ARG A 409 -58.14 2.76 -16.92
N SER A 410 -57.93 2.28 -15.70
CA SER A 410 -58.95 2.19 -14.65
C SER A 410 -59.48 3.58 -14.29
N GLY A 411 -58.61 4.56 -14.08
CA GLY A 411 -58.99 5.96 -13.85
C GLY A 411 -59.83 6.54 -14.99
N ALA A 412 -59.47 6.27 -16.25
CA ALA A 412 -60.26 6.68 -17.41
C ALA A 412 -61.65 6.03 -17.46
N VAL A 413 -61.75 4.74 -17.11
CA VAL A 413 -63.04 4.04 -17.00
C VAL A 413 -63.87 4.64 -15.87
N ASN A 414 -63.27 4.90 -14.70
CA ASN A 414 -63.96 5.47 -13.55
C ASN A 414 -64.46 6.89 -13.84
N GLY A 415 -63.68 7.70 -14.57
CA GLY A 415 -64.10 9.02 -15.04
C GLY A 415 -65.29 8.95 -16.01
N ARG A 416 -65.29 7.99 -16.95
CA ARG A 416 -66.44 7.74 -17.84
C ARG A 416 -67.67 7.32 -17.05
N LEU A 417 -67.50 6.41 -16.08
CA LEU A 417 -68.58 5.97 -15.20
C LEU A 417 -69.16 7.15 -14.42
N GLY A 418 -68.32 8.01 -13.83
CA GLY A 418 -68.76 9.24 -13.17
C GLY A 418 -69.56 10.17 -14.08
N SER A 419 -69.10 10.37 -15.33
CA SER A 419 -69.85 11.16 -16.31
C SER A 419 -71.20 10.55 -16.68
N LEU A 420 -71.27 9.22 -16.76
CA LEU A 420 -72.50 8.50 -17.07
C LEU A 420 -73.49 8.60 -15.90
N THR A 421 -73.00 8.47 -14.66
CA THR A 421 -73.80 8.64 -13.44
C THR A 421 -74.37 10.05 -13.36
N ALA A 422 -73.55 11.09 -13.57
CA ALA A 422 -74.03 12.48 -13.58
C ALA A 422 -75.07 12.72 -14.68
N SER A 423 -74.88 12.12 -15.86
CA SER A 423 -75.85 12.21 -16.95
C SER A 423 -77.15 11.47 -16.63
N LEU A 424 -77.08 10.33 -15.93
CA LEU A 424 -78.26 9.59 -15.43
C LEU A 424 -79.00 10.36 -14.35
N GLU A 425 -78.29 10.94 -13.38
CA GLU A 425 -78.87 11.79 -12.33
C GLU A 425 -79.60 12.98 -12.94
N SER A 426 -78.98 13.68 -13.90
CA SER A 426 -79.64 14.77 -14.63
C SER A 426 -80.88 14.29 -15.40
N MET A 427 -80.83 13.11 -16.01
CA MET A 427 -81.97 12.54 -16.72
C MET A 427 -83.12 12.18 -15.76
N MET A 428 -82.80 11.61 -14.60
CA MET A 428 -83.75 11.29 -13.54
C MET A 428 -84.38 12.55 -12.94
N GLU A 429 -83.59 13.60 -12.72
CA GLU A 429 -84.07 14.89 -12.21
C GLU A 429 -85.00 15.56 -13.23
N ASN A 430 -84.62 15.58 -14.51
CA ASN A 430 -85.49 16.04 -15.59
C ASN A 430 -86.80 15.23 -15.67
N GLN A 431 -86.73 13.91 -15.48
CA GLN A 431 -87.92 13.05 -15.43
C GLN A 431 -88.81 13.38 -14.22
N SER A 432 -88.22 13.65 -13.05
CA SER A 432 -88.93 14.08 -11.84
C SER A 432 -89.65 15.41 -12.06
N ILE A 433 -88.95 16.41 -12.62
CA ILE A 433 -89.52 17.72 -12.98
C ILE A 433 -90.68 17.56 -13.98
N MET A 434 -90.52 16.70 -14.99
CA MET A 434 -91.61 16.39 -15.92
C MET A 434 -92.82 15.76 -15.21
N GLN A 435 -92.60 14.82 -14.29
CA GLN A 435 -93.70 14.23 -13.52
C GLN A 435 -94.40 15.25 -12.63
N GLU A 436 -93.66 16.14 -11.96
CA GLU A 436 -94.24 17.21 -11.13
C GLU A 436 -95.03 18.23 -11.95
N THR A 437 -94.58 18.58 -13.15
CA THR A 437 -95.31 19.52 -14.03
C THR A 437 -96.54 18.88 -14.70
N LEU A 438 -96.53 17.57 -14.93
CA LEU A 438 -97.67 16.83 -15.51
C LEU A 438 -98.76 16.51 -14.49
N LYS A 439 -98.42 16.26 -13.21
CA LYS A 439 -99.37 15.99 -12.12
C LYS A 439 -100.51 17.03 -12.03
N PRO A 440 -100.27 18.35 -11.93
CA PRO A 440 -101.33 19.34 -11.80
C PRO A 440 -102.16 19.49 -13.08
N LYS A 441 -101.58 19.25 -14.26
CA LYS A 441 -102.33 19.22 -15.52
C LYS A 441 -103.27 18.01 -15.56
N SER A 442 -102.79 16.85 -15.14
CA SER A 442 -103.60 15.63 -15.01
C SER A 442 -104.75 15.82 -14.03
N THR A 443 -104.49 16.38 -12.84
CA THR A 443 -105.54 16.64 -11.85
C THR A 443 -106.52 17.70 -12.34
N SER A 444 -106.05 18.80 -12.94
CA SER A 444 -106.92 19.84 -13.51
C SER A 444 -107.82 19.31 -14.63
N VAL A 445 -107.32 18.43 -15.49
CA VAL A 445 -108.14 17.77 -16.53
C VAL A 445 -109.17 16.84 -15.88
N SER A 446 -108.77 16.08 -14.87
CA SER A 446 -109.70 15.20 -14.12
C SER A 446 -110.78 16.01 -13.39
N GLU A 447 -110.44 17.12 -12.76
CA GLU A 447 -111.38 18.03 -12.08
C GLU A 447 -112.36 18.66 -13.08
N LYS A 448 -111.87 19.12 -14.24
CA LYS A 448 -112.74 19.64 -15.31
C LYS A 448 -113.67 18.55 -15.85
N TYR A 449 -113.20 17.31 -15.96
CA TYR A 449 -114.02 16.19 -16.38
C TYR A 449 -115.13 15.89 -15.36
N GLU A 450 -114.82 15.81 -14.06
CA GLU A 450 -115.86 15.58 -13.04
C GLU A 450 -116.80 16.77 -12.85
N ALA A 451 -116.33 18.01 -12.98
CA ALA A 451 -117.19 19.18 -13.01
C ALA A 451 -118.19 19.12 -14.19
N ARG A 452 -117.73 18.74 -15.38
CA ARG A 452 -118.58 18.57 -16.56
C ARG A 452 -119.60 17.45 -16.36
N LYS A 453 -119.19 16.33 -15.78
CA LYS A 453 -120.09 15.20 -15.46
C LYS A 453 -121.19 15.60 -14.48
N LYS A 454 -120.85 16.38 -13.45
CA LYS A 454 -121.84 16.90 -12.48
C LYS A 454 -122.85 17.85 -13.16
N LEU A 455 -122.37 18.76 -14.00
CA LEU A 455 -123.23 19.67 -14.78
C LEU A 455 -124.19 18.91 -15.71
N LEU A 456 -123.73 17.82 -16.34
CA LEU A 456 -124.58 16.94 -17.14
C LEU A 456 -125.65 16.25 -16.31
N GLN A 457 -125.34 15.81 -15.08
CA GLN A 457 -126.34 15.26 -14.16
C GLN A 457 -127.38 16.30 -13.75
N GLU A 458 -126.97 17.54 -13.46
CA GLU A 458 -127.89 18.63 -13.12
C GLU A 458 -128.81 19.00 -14.29
N LEU A 459 -128.29 19.03 -15.53
CA LEU A 459 -129.11 19.22 -16.74
C LEU A 459 -130.13 18.11 -16.92
N PHE A 460 -129.73 16.85 -16.71
CA PHE A 460 -130.64 15.71 -16.80
C PHE A 460 -131.79 15.80 -15.76
N GLN A 461 -131.47 16.23 -14.53
CA GLN A 461 -132.49 16.47 -13.50
C GLN A 461 -133.44 17.61 -13.86
N MET A 462 -132.92 18.70 -14.46
CA MET A 462 -133.76 19.79 -14.96
C MET A 462 -134.69 19.34 -16.11
N GLU A 463 -134.18 18.54 -17.04
CA GLU A 463 -134.99 17.99 -18.14
C GLU A 463 -136.12 17.09 -17.59
N GLU A 464 -135.83 16.24 -16.61
CA GLU A 464 -136.85 15.44 -15.93
C GLU A 464 -137.90 16.31 -15.22
N SER A 465 -137.49 17.44 -14.62
CA SER A 465 -138.41 18.38 -13.99
C SER A 465 -139.30 19.10 -14.98
N LEU A 466 -138.75 19.54 -16.12
CA LEU A 466 -139.51 20.19 -17.19
C LEU A 466 -140.52 19.22 -17.81
N GLN A 467 -140.15 17.96 -17.97
CA GLN A 467 -141.05 16.93 -18.48
C GLN A 467 -142.22 16.67 -17.50
N LYS A 468 -141.95 16.70 -16.19
CA LYS A 468 -143.01 16.66 -15.16
C LYS A 468 -143.91 17.89 -15.21
N ASP A 469 -143.33 19.08 -15.37
CA ASP A 469 -144.10 20.32 -15.50
C ASP A 469 -144.97 20.34 -16.76
N GLU A 470 -144.47 19.82 -17.87
CA GLU A 470 -145.22 19.63 -19.13
C GLU A 470 -146.39 18.65 -18.93
N GLU A 471 -146.16 17.52 -18.27
CA GLU A 471 -147.22 16.55 -17.93
C GLU A 471 -148.30 17.18 -17.03
N ILE A 472 -147.90 17.98 -16.03
CA ILE A 472 -148.83 18.73 -15.17
C ILE A 472 -149.64 19.73 -16.01
N LEU A 473 -148.99 20.46 -16.92
CA LEU A 473 -149.65 21.43 -17.78
C LEU A 473 -150.67 20.75 -18.70
N GLU A 474 -150.32 19.63 -19.32
CA GLU A 474 -151.23 18.83 -20.15
C GLU A 474 -152.44 18.34 -19.35
N GLN A 475 -152.23 17.82 -18.13
CA GLN A 475 -153.32 17.40 -17.25
C GLN A 475 -154.25 18.58 -16.90
N THR A 476 -153.69 19.76 -16.66
CA THR A 476 -154.45 20.97 -16.33
C THR A 476 -155.26 21.45 -17.53
N LEU A 477 -154.67 21.42 -18.73
CA LEU A 477 -155.31 21.82 -19.97
C LEU A 477 -156.41 20.84 -20.39
N MET A 478 -156.19 19.54 -20.18
CA MET A 478 -157.23 18.51 -20.31
C MET A 478 -158.41 18.75 -19.37
N LYS A 479 -158.14 19.14 -18.12
CA LYS A 479 -159.18 19.49 -17.16
C LYS A 479 -159.99 20.72 -17.63
N GLN A 480 -159.30 21.79 -18.06
CA GLN A 480 -159.96 22.97 -18.62
C GLN A 480 -160.75 22.64 -19.88
N SER A 481 -160.25 21.78 -20.77
CA SER A 481 -160.98 21.33 -21.96
C SER A 481 -162.24 20.55 -21.61
N ARG A 482 -162.22 19.72 -20.55
CA ARG A 482 -163.42 19.03 -20.05
C ARG A 482 -164.42 20.02 -19.47
N GLU A 483 -163.95 21.01 -18.70
CA GLU A 483 -164.80 22.08 -18.15
C GLU A 483 -165.43 22.91 -19.28
N LEU A 484 -164.66 23.31 -20.30
CA LEU A 484 -165.17 24.01 -21.48
C LEU A 484 -166.13 23.16 -22.30
N SER A 485 -165.86 21.87 -22.47
CA SER A 485 -166.79 20.94 -23.12
C SER A 485 -168.09 20.79 -22.33
N ALA A 486 -168.02 20.78 -20.99
CA ALA A 486 -169.19 20.76 -20.13
C ALA A 486 -169.99 22.07 -20.26
N ILE A 487 -169.32 23.22 -20.29
CA ILE A 487 -169.95 24.53 -20.54
C ILE A 487 -170.60 24.55 -21.94
N SER A 488 -169.93 24.06 -22.97
CA SER A 488 -170.48 23.95 -24.33
C SER A 488 -171.70 23.02 -24.37
N ALA A 489 -171.68 21.91 -23.64
CA ALA A 489 -172.82 21.00 -23.54
C ALA A 489 -174.02 21.68 -22.84
N ILE A 490 -173.77 22.47 -21.79
CA ILE A 490 -174.80 23.27 -21.10
C ILE A 490 -175.38 24.35 -22.03
N ILE A 491 -174.54 25.05 -22.80
CA ILE A 491 -175.00 26.07 -23.78
C ILE A 491 -175.86 25.43 -24.88
N ASN A 492 -175.50 24.24 -25.36
CA ASN A 492 -176.30 23.52 -26.35
C ASN A 492 -177.64 23.02 -25.76
N ALA A 493 -177.65 22.55 -24.51
CA ALA A 493 -178.88 22.13 -23.82
C ALA A 493 -179.83 23.29 -23.47
N ALA A 494 -179.35 24.54 -23.47
CA ALA A 494 -180.18 25.73 -23.27
C ALA A 494 -180.77 26.30 -24.58
N LYS A 495 -180.46 25.71 -25.73
CA LYS A 495 -180.94 26.13 -27.06
C LYS A 495 -182.11 25.29 -27.60
N ASP A 496 -182.41 24.16 -26.97
CA ASP A 496 -183.61 23.34 -27.18
C ASP A 496 -184.62 23.59 -26.05
#